data_AF-A0A3N5MKD9-F1
#
_entry.id   AF-A0A3N5MKD9-F1
#
_cell.length_a   1.000
_cell.length_b   1.000
_cell.length_c   1.000
_cell.angle_alpha   90.00
_cell.angle_beta   90.00
_cell.angle_gamma   90.00
#
_symmetry.space_group_name_H-M   'P 1'
#
loop_
_entity.id
_entity.type
_entity.pdbx_description
1 polymer ?
#
loop_
_entity_poly.entity_id
_entity_poly.type
_entity_poly.pdbx_seq_one_letter_code
_entity_poly.pdbx_strand_id
1 'polypeptide(L)' 'MLVLASNSPRRRQLLALGGWMFSVLPAEIDERPLPVEDPKSYVIR' A
#
# COMPACT_ATOMS: atom_id res chain seq x y z
N MET A 1 -8.00 -0.05 -14.79
CA MET A 1 -6.53 -0.13 -14.72
C MET A 1 -6.15 -0.17 -13.25
N LEU A 2 -5.56 -1.26 -12.78
CA LEU A 2 -5.17 -1.42 -11.37
C LEU A 2 -3.78 -0.82 -11.12
N VAL A 3 -3.61 -0.11 -10.02
CA VAL A 3 -2.32 0.49 -9.62
C VAL A 3 -1.94 0.00 -8.22
N LEU A 4 -0.72 -0.49 -8.08
CA LEU A 4 -0.11 -0.81 -6.80
C LEU A 4 0.62 0.41 -6.28
N ALA A 5 0.00 1.09 -5.30
CA ALA A 5 0.54 2.28 -4.63
C ALA A 5 1.61 1.96 -3.58
N SER A 6 2.48 0.98 -3.84
CA SER A 6 3.47 0.52 -2.87
C SER A 6 4.80 0.16 -3.51
N ASN A 7 5.88 0.60 -2.88
CA ASN A 7 7.25 0.23 -3.25
C ASN A 7 7.67 -1.17 -2.75
N SER A 8 6.81 -1.88 -2.02
CA SER A 8 7.14 -3.18 -1.44
C SER A 8 7.27 -4.28 -2.50
N PRO A 9 8.44 -4.93 -2.65
CA PRO A 9 8.61 -6.07 -3.56
C PRO A 9 7.68 -7.24 -3.20
N ARG A 10 7.43 -7.45 -1.90
CA ARG A 10 6.54 -8.52 -1.40
C ARG A 10 5.09 -8.28 -1.82
N ARG A 11 4.58 -7.05 -1.73
CA ARG A 11 3.20 -6.74 -2.16
C ARG A 11 3.00 -6.95 -3.66
N ARG A 12 4.03 -6.64 -4.46
CA ARG A 12 4.04 -6.90 -5.90
C ARG A 12 3.94 -8.38 -6.22
N GLN A 13 4.73 -9.21 -5.53
CA GLN A 13 4.69 -10.66 -5.67
C GLN A 13 3.31 -11.21 -5.30
N LEU A 14 2.72 -10.75 -4.19
CA LEU A 14 1.38 -11.19 -3.76
C LEU A 14 0.29 -10.88 -4.79
N LEU A 15 0.26 -9.66 -5.33
CA LEU A 15 -0.69 -9.29 -6.39
C LEU A 15 -0.47 -10.09 -7.68
N ALA A 16 0.79 -10.35 -8.04
CA ALA A 16 1.14 -11.14 -9.22
C ALA A 16 0.70 -12.61 -9.10
N LEU A 17 0.74 -13.21 -7.90
CA LEU A 17 0.23 -14.56 -7.65
C LEU A 17 -1.26 -14.70 -7.97
N GLY A 18 -2.03 -13.62 -7.83
CA GLY A 18 -3.44 -13.58 -8.22
C GLY A 18 -3.69 -13.41 -9.72
N GLY A 19 -2.64 -13.29 -10.54
CA GLY A 19 -2.77 -13.12 -12.01
C GLY A 19 -3.26 -11.74 -12.44
N TRP A 20 -3.21 -10.73 -11.56
CA TRP A 20 -3.70 -9.39 -11.86
C TRP A 20 -2.71 -8.61 -12.72
N MET A 21 -3.23 -7.87 -13.70
CA MET A 21 -2.44 -6.86 -14.41
C MET A 21 -2.52 -5.53 -13.65
N PHE A 22 -1.37 -4.99 -13.25
CA PHE A 22 -1.29 -3.72 -12.53
C PHE A 22 0.00 -2.97 -12.85
N SER A 23 -0.03 -1.65 -12.68
CA SER A 23 1.16 -0.78 -12.73
C SER A 23 1.62 -0.45 -11.31
N VAL A 24 2.92 -0.27 -11.10
CA VAL A 24 3.45 0.14 -9.79
C VAL A 24 3.69 1.64 -9.80
N LEU A 25 3.04 2.37 -8.90
CA LEU A 25 3.22 3.81 -8.73
C LEU A 25 3.36 4.11 -7.24
N PRO A 26 4.58 4.28 -6.71
CA PRO A 26 4.77 4.47 -5.28
C PRO A 26 4.08 5.73 -4.76
N ALA A 27 3.41 5.63 -3.62
CA ALA A 27 2.81 6.78 -2.96
C ALA A 27 3.86 7.52 -2.14
N GLU A 28 3.90 8.85 -2.27
CA GLU A 28 4.65 9.75 -1.41
C GLU A 28 3.70 10.32 -0.35
N ILE A 29 3.44 9.54 0.70
CA ILE A 29 2.57 9.94 1.81
C ILE A 29 3.34 9.95 3.13
N ASP A 30 2.88 10.78 4.06
CA ASP A 30 3.40 10.81 5.42
C ASP A 30 2.72 9.71 6.26
N GLU A 31 3.45 8.64 6.51
CA GLU A 31 3.02 7.50 7.33
C GLU A 31 3.26 7.74 8.84
N ARG A 32 3.51 8.97 9.31
CA ARG A 32 3.59 9.23 10.75
C ARG A 32 2.21 9.08 11.41
N PRO A 33 2.08 8.26 12.47
CA PRO A 33 0.85 8.20 13.25
C PRO A 33 0.54 9.56 13.86
N LEU A 34 -0.74 9.93 13.87
CA LEU A 34 -1.18 11.12 14.59
C LEU A 34 -1.17 10.85 16.12
N PRO A 35 -1.07 11.90 16.96
CA PRO A 35 -1.18 11.73 18.40
C PRO A 35 -2.51 11.06 18.76
N VAL A 36 -2.43 9.99 19.57
CA VAL A 36 -3.60 9.22 20.05
C VAL A 36 -4.37 8.50 18.93
N GLU A 37 -3.77 8.31 17.76
CA GLU A 37 -4.36 7.50 16.68
C GLU A 37 -4.33 6.01 17.05
N ASP A 38 -5.50 5.36 17.01
CA ASP A 38 -5.58 3.90 17.21
C ASP A 38 -4.86 3.18 16.05
N PRO A 39 -4.12 2.08 16.31
CA PRO A 39 -3.39 1.36 15.26
C PRO A 39 -4.25 0.89 14.08
N LYS A 40 -5.52 0.56 14.29
CA LYS A 40 -6.43 0.18 13.21
C LYS A 40 -6.80 1.39 12.37
N SER A 41 -7.09 2.51 13.01
CA SER A 41 -7.38 3.78 12.34
C SER A 41 -6.18 4.26 11.52
N TYR A 42 -4.97 4.15 12.08
CA TYR A 42 -3.72 4.51 11.41
C TYR A 42 -3.50 3.78 10.08
N VAL A 43 -3.75 2.47 10.02
CA VAL A 43 -3.52 1.67 8.79
C VAL A 43 -4.61 1.88 7.73
N ILE A 44 -5.79 2.37 8.12
CA ILE A 44 -6.92 2.62 7.20
C ILE A 44 -6.80 3.98 6.49
N ARG A 45 -6.16 4.96 7.12
CA ARG A 45 -6.00 6.33 6.62
C ARG A 45 -5.05 6.41 5.43
#